data_AF-A0A0P0VTJ4-F1
#
_entry.id   AF-A0A0P0VTJ4-F1
#
_cell.length_a   1.000
_cell.length_b   1.000
_cell.length_c   1.000
_cell.angle_alpha   90.00
_cell.angle_beta   90.00
_cell.angle_gamma   90.00
#
_symmetry.space_group_name_H-M   'P 1'
#
loop_
_entity.id
_entity.type
_entity.pdbx_description
1 polymer ?
#
loop_
_entity_poly.entity_id
_entity_poly.type
_entity_poly.pdbx_seq_one_letter_code
_entity_poly.pdbx_strand_id
1 'polypeptide(L)'
;LNVTRDTSDYLWYITSVEVDPSEKFLQGGTPLSLTVQSAGHALHVFINGQLQGSAYGTREDRKISYSGNANLRAGTNKVALLSVACGLPNVGVHYETWNTGVVGPVVIHGLDEGSRDLTWQTWSYQVGLKGEQMNLNSLEGSGSVEWMQGSLVAQNQQPLAWYRAYFDTPSGDEPLALDMGSMGKGQIWINGQSIGRYWTAYAEGDCKGCHYTGSYRAPKCQAGCGQPTQRWYHVPRSWLQPTRNLLVVFEELGGDSSKIALAKRTVSGVCADVSEYHPNIKNWQIESYGEPEFHTAKVHLKCAPGQTISAIKFASFGTPLGTCGTFQQGECHSINSNSVLEKKCIGLQRCVVAISPSNFGGDPCPEVMKRVAVEAVCSTAA
;
A
#
# COMPACT_ATOMS: atom_id res chain seq x y z
N LEU A 1 -3.55 23.78 0.07
CA LEU A 1 -2.16 24.17 -0.27
C LEU A 1 -1.77 25.57 0.19
N ASN A 2 -2.50 26.63 -0.18
CA ASN A 2 -2.13 28.01 0.21
C ASN A 2 -1.96 28.19 1.73
N VAL A 3 -2.82 27.52 2.51
CA VAL A 3 -2.81 27.58 3.98
C VAL A 3 -1.74 26.67 4.58
N THR A 4 -1.69 25.40 4.19
CA THR A 4 -0.77 24.41 4.77
C THR A 4 0.67 24.56 4.31
N ARG A 5 0.92 25.18 3.15
CA ARG A 5 2.25 25.22 2.50
C ARG A 5 2.94 23.85 2.44
N ASP A 6 2.13 22.79 2.38
CA ASP A 6 2.58 21.38 2.39
C ASP A 6 3.42 20.99 3.63
N THR A 7 3.29 21.73 4.75
CA THR A 7 4.00 21.38 6.00
C THR A 7 3.31 20.28 6.80
N SER A 8 2.05 19.97 6.48
CA SER A 8 1.27 18.86 7.01
C SER A 8 0.21 18.44 5.98
N ASP A 9 -0.14 17.16 5.99
CA ASP A 9 -1.25 16.61 5.20
C ASP A 9 -2.60 17.13 5.68
N TYR A 10 -2.68 17.61 6.92
CA TYR A 10 -3.93 17.88 7.64
C TYR A 10 -4.23 19.37 7.70
N LEU A 11 -5.47 19.74 7.36
CA LEU A 11 -6.02 21.07 7.57
C LEU A 11 -7.42 20.99 8.18
N TRP A 12 -7.59 21.58 9.35
CA TRP A 12 -8.90 21.77 9.95
C TRP A 12 -9.57 23.02 9.40
N TYR A 13 -10.82 22.88 8.99
CA TYR A 13 -11.75 23.97 8.69
C TYR A 13 -12.85 23.93 9.76
N ILE A 14 -12.99 24.99 10.53
CA ILE A 14 -13.87 25.02 11.70
C ILE A 14 -14.83 26.20 11.59
N THR A 15 -16.13 25.94 11.73
CA THR A 15 -17.16 26.97 11.85
C THR A 15 -18.11 26.66 13.00
N SER A 16 -18.90 27.65 13.39
CA SER A 16 -19.96 27.51 14.39
C SER A 16 -21.32 27.69 13.74
N VAL A 17 -22.29 26.87 14.13
CA VAL A 17 -23.67 26.91 13.64
C VAL A 17 -24.60 27.08 14.83
N GLU A 18 -25.36 28.18 14.84
CA GLU A 18 -26.43 28.39 15.80
C GLU A 18 -27.71 27.69 15.34
N VAL A 19 -28.31 26.93 16.25
CA VAL A 19 -29.56 26.19 16.03
C VAL A 19 -30.60 26.70 17.02
N ASP A 20 -31.74 27.14 16.51
CA ASP A 20 -32.84 27.61 17.37
C ASP A 20 -33.42 26.44 18.17
N PRO A 21 -33.64 26.58 19.50
CA PRO A 21 -34.30 25.56 20.30
C PRO A 21 -35.70 25.15 19.80
N SER A 22 -36.37 25.97 18.98
CA SER A 22 -37.68 25.67 18.39
C SER A 22 -37.62 24.78 17.15
N GLU A 23 -36.42 24.47 16.62
CA GLU A 23 -36.25 23.65 15.42
C GLU A 23 -36.94 22.29 15.55
N LYS A 24 -37.79 21.94 14.57
CA LYS A 24 -38.62 20.72 14.64
C LYS A 24 -37.82 19.42 14.74
N PHE A 25 -36.61 19.36 14.17
CA PHE A 25 -35.78 18.15 14.24
C PHE A 25 -35.39 17.80 15.69
N LEU A 26 -35.33 18.80 16.59
CA LEU A 26 -35.05 18.59 18.02
C LEU A 26 -36.25 17.96 18.77
N GLN A 27 -37.45 18.06 18.21
CA GLN A 27 -38.70 17.59 18.81
C GLN A 27 -39.16 16.24 18.23
N GLY A 28 -38.22 15.45 17.69
CA GLY A 28 -38.51 14.17 17.03
C GLY A 28 -38.87 14.30 15.55
N GLY A 29 -38.60 15.46 14.93
CA GLY A 29 -38.69 15.65 13.49
C GLY A 29 -37.59 14.92 12.72
N THR A 30 -37.56 15.11 11.40
CA THR A 30 -36.58 14.47 10.50
C THR A 30 -35.16 14.92 10.84
N PRO A 31 -34.18 13.98 10.94
CA PRO A 31 -32.78 14.33 11.14
C PRO A 31 -32.24 15.25 10.04
N LEU A 32 -31.36 16.17 10.43
CA LEU A 32 -30.66 17.04 9.48
C LEU A 32 -29.61 16.27 8.70
N SER A 33 -29.30 16.75 7.49
CA SER A 33 -28.16 16.27 6.71
C SER A 33 -27.18 17.40 6.38
N LEU A 34 -25.91 17.04 6.26
CA LEU A 34 -24.81 17.94 5.91
C LEU A 34 -24.15 17.43 4.63
N THR A 35 -24.07 18.32 3.64
CA THR A 35 -23.34 18.10 2.39
C THR A 35 -22.07 18.93 2.38
N VAL A 36 -20.93 18.31 2.07
CA VAL A 36 -19.62 18.98 2.00
C VAL A 36 -18.91 18.59 0.70
N GLN A 37 -18.57 19.60 -0.11
CA GLN A 37 -17.73 19.40 -1.28
C GLN A 37 -16.28 19.82 -1.03
N SER A 38 -15.36 18.96 -1.46
CA SER A 38 -13.92 19.15 -1.34
C SER A 38 -13.23 18.82 -2.65
N ALA A 39 -12.15 19.56 -2.94
CA ALA A 39 -11.25 19.27 -4.05
C ALA A 39 -10.27 18.10 -3.76
N GLY A 40 -10.45 17.39 -2.63
CA GLY A 40 -9.68 16.21 -2.26
C GLY A 40 -8.74 16.43 -1.06
N HIS A 41 -8.04 15.39 -0.60
CA HIS A 41 -8.05 13.98 -1.08
C HIS A 41 -8.78 13.01 -0.14
N ALA A 42 -8.93 13.37 1.13
CA ALA A 42 -9.89 12.79 2.05
C ALA A 42 -10.49 13.87 2.95
N LEU A 43 -11.64 13.55 3.55
CA LEU A 43 -12.41 14.42 4.42
C LEU A 43 -12.98 13.62 5.57
N HIS A 44 -12.82 14.12 6.80
CA HIS A 44 -13.53 13.65 7.98
C HIS A 44 -14.39 14.78 8.54
N VAL A 45 -15.65 14.48 8.83
CA VAL A 45 -16.62 15.46 9.31
C VAL A 45 -16.88 15.21 10.79
N PHE A 46 -16.54 16.19 11.62
CA PHE A 46 -16.80 16.18 13.05
C PHE A 46 -17.85 17.23 13.42
N ILE A 47 -18.84 16.82 14.21
CA ILE A 47 -19.83 17.74 14.80
C ILE A 47 -19.74 17.59 16.31
N ASN A 48 -19.54 18.71 17.01
CA ASN A 48 -19.39 18.76 18.46
C ASN A 48 -18.34 17.77 19.02
N GLY A 49 -17.26 17.55 18.25
CA GLY A 49 -16.17 16.65 18.61
C GLY A 49 -16.39 15.17 18.26
N GLN A 50 -17.57 14.80 17.73
CA GLN A 50 -17.87 13.42 17.33
C GLN A 50 -17.78 13.25 15.81
N LEU A 51 -17.09 12.19 15.37
CA LEU A 51 -17.01 11.83 13.95
C LEU A 51 -18.40 11.43 13.43
N GLN A 52 -18.87 12.14 12.40
CA GLN A 52 -20.14 11.82 11.73
C GLN A 52 -19.92 10.90 10.53
N GLY A 53 -18.79 11.04 9.85
CA GLY A 53 -18.44 10.22 8.71
C GLY A 53 -17.20 10.71 7.98
N SER A 54 -16.80 9.94 6.98
CA SER A 54 -15.60 10.19 6.18
C SER A 54 -15.88 9.94 4.70
N ALA A 55 -15.15 10.61 3.83
CA ALA A 55 -15.16 10.35 2.40
C ALA A 55 -13.76 10.59 1.82
N TYR A 56 -13.39 9.84 0.79
CA TYR A 56 -12.09 9.95 0.13
C TYR A 56 -12.23 9.77 -1.38
N GLY A 57 -11.34 10.42 -2.13
CA GLY A 57 -11.29 10.31 -3.59
C GLY A 57 -10.35 9.19 -4.04
N THR A 58 -10.23 9.04 -5.35
CA THR A 58 -9.22 8.18 -5.98
C THR A 58 -8.10 9.02 -6.59
N ARG A 59 -7.09 8.36 -7.16
CA ARG A 59 -6.03 9.06 -7.91
C ARG A 59 -6.58 9.81 -9.13
N GLU A 60 -7.61 9.26 -9.78
CA GLU A 60 -8.23 9.83 -10.97
C GLU A 60 -9.28 10.87 -10.57
N ASP A 61 -10.22 10.48 -9.70
CA ASP A 61 -11.30 11.32 -9.20
C ASP A 61 -11.02 11.80 -7.77
N ARG A 62 -10.23 12.88 -7.69
CA ARG A 62 -9.77 13.45 -6.41
C ARG A 62 -10.85 14.20 -5.64
N LYS A 63 -11.87 14.73 -6.34
CA LYS A 63 -12.95 15.51 -5.74
C LYS A 63 -13.85 14.62 -4.90
N ILE A 64 -14.34 15.17 -3.79
CA ILE A 64 -15.13 14.43 -2.81
C ILE A 64 -16.43 15.20 -2.56
N SER A 65 -17.52 14.46 -2.49
CA SER A 65 -18.79 14.95 -1.95
C SER A 65 -19.18 14.04 -0.79
N TYR A 66 -19.19 14.58 0.42
CA TYR A 66 -19.76 13.92 1.59
C TYR A 66 -21.23 14.34 1.71
N SER A 67 -22.13 13.39 1.97
CA SER A 67 -23.48 13.67 2.43
C SER A 67 -23.83 12.68 3.53
N GLY A 68 -24.24 13.17 4.69
CA GLY A 68 -24.57 12.33 5.84
C GLY A 68 -25.30 13.11 6.92
N ASN A 69 -25.65 12.44 8.01
CA ASN A 69 -26.42 13.04 9.10
C ASN A 69 -25.63 14.17 9.78
N ALA A 70 -26.36 15.20 10.20
CA ALA A 70 -25.83 16.33 10.95
C ALA A 70 -26.42 16.35 12.36
N ASN A 71 -25.74 15.67 13.31
CA ASN A 71 -26.19 15.57 14.70
C ASN A 71 -25.93 16.88 15.47
N LEU A 72 -26.76 17.89 15.21
CA LEU A 72 -26.74 19.18 15.89
C LEU A 72 -27.65 19.17 17.13
N ARG A 73 -27.36 20.04 18.08
CA ARG A 73 -28.15 20.29 19.30
C ARG A 73 -28.62 21.75 19.35
N ALA A 74 -29.57 22.08 20.21
CA ALA A 74 -29.96 23.48 20.42
C ALA A 74 -28.76 24.35 20.83
N GLY A 75 -28.72 25.59 20.34
CA GLY A 75 -27.65 26.57 20.57
C GLY A 75 -26.44 26.38 19.65
N THR A 76 -25.25 26.73 20.16
CA THR A 76 -24.01 26.72 19.39
C THR A 76 -23.49 25.31 19.15
N ASN A 77 -23.31 24.97 17.88
CA ASN A 77 -22.68 23.73 17.43
C ASN A 77 -21.36 24.02 16.74
N LYS A 78 -20.37 23.17 16.97
CA LYS A 78 -19.08 23.25 16.29
C LYS A 78 -19.02 22.25 15.15
N VAL A 79 -18.87 22.73 13.92
CA VAL A 79 -18.61 21.89 12.74
C VAL A 79 -17.12 21.99 12.43
N ALA A 80 -16.42 20.86 12.51
CA ALA A 80 -15.00 20.77 12.23
C ALA A 80 -14.76 19.75 11.11
N LEU A 81 -14.18 20.21 10.02
CA LEU A 81 -13.87 19.42 8.84
C LEU A 81 -12.36 19.21 8.80
N LEU A 82 -11.92 17.96 8.89
CA LEU A 82 -10.51 17.59 8.71
C LEU A 82 -10.30 17.22 7.25
N SER A 83 -9.68 18.10 6.49
CA SER A 83 -9.27 17.85 5.12
C SER A 83 -7.85 17.26 5.10
N VAL A 84 -7.66 16.24 4.27
CA VAL A 84 -6.39 15.49 4.20
C VAL A 84 -5.86 15.47 2.77
N ALA A 85 -4.59 15.82 2.58
CA ALA A 85 -3.87 15.72 1.32
C ALA A 85 -3.02 14.44 1.28
N CYS A 86 -3.36 13.50 0.40
CA CYS A 86 -2.59 12.27 0.19
C CYS A 86 -1.52 12.43 -0.91
N GLY A 87 -0.54 13.30 -0.66
CA GLY A 87 0.43 13.74 -1.67
C GLY A 87 -0.16 14.75 -2.65
N LEU A 88 0.70 15.36 -3.48
CA LEU A 88 0.31 16.39 -4.46
C LEU A 88 0.32 15.84 -5.89
N PRO A 89 -0.48 16.43 -6.80
CA PRO A 89 -0.44 16.08 -8.22
C PRO A 89 0.96 16.25 -8.80
N ASN A 90 1.36 15.31 -9.65
CA ASN A 90 2.72 15.26 -10.23
C ASN A 90 2.73 15.05 -11.75
N VAL A 91 1.56 15.04 -12.41
CA VAL A 91 1.42 14.89 -13.85
C VAL A 91 0.09 15.49 -14.31
N GLY A 92 0.07 16.13 -15.47
CA GLY A 92 -1.11 16.79 -16.05
C GLY A 92 -0.75 18.12 -16.69
N VAL A 93 -1.66 18.72 -17.45
CA VAL A 93 -1.51 20.11 -17.90
C VAL A 93 -1.95 21.02 -16.75
N HIS A 94 -1.08 21.97 -16.39
CA HIS A 94 -1.33 22.93 -15.30
C HIS A 94 -1.73 22.30 -13.95
N TYR A 95 -1.18 21.13 -13.62
CA TYR A 95 -1.55 20.42 -12.39
C TYR A 95 -1.18 21.21 -11.12
N GLU A 96 -0.24 22.15 -11.21
CA GLU A 96 0.12 23.09 -10.16
C GLU A 96 -1.01 24.06 -9.77
N THR A 97 -2.00 24.24 -10.66
CA THR A 97 -3.17 25.11 -10.41
C THR A 97 -4.35 24.37 -9.76
N TRP A 98 -4.24 23.04 -9.61
CA TRP A 98 -5.34 22.23 -9.11
C TRP A 98 -5.53 22.40 -7.61
N ASN A 99 -6.77 22.71 -7.22
CA ASN A 99 -7.11 22.91 -5.81
C ASN A 99 -7.06 21.61 -4.99
N THR A 100 -6.88 21.76 -3.68
CA THR A 100 -6.95 20.69 -2.67
C THR A 100 -7.50 21.31 -1.39
N GLY A 101 -8.41 20.62 -0.71
CA GLY A 101 -9.10 21.15 0.48
C GLY A 101 -10.61 21.29 0.31
N VAL A 102 -11.28 21.76 1.37
CA VAL A 102 -12.71 22.10 1.31
C VAL A 102 -12.85 23.45 0.61
N VAL A 103 -13.43 23.44 -0.59
CA VAL A 103 -13.68 24.65 -1.41
C VAL A 103 -15.17 24.97 -1.50
N GLY A 104 -16.01 24.18 -0.83
CA GLY A 104 -17.44 24.31 -0.84
C GLY A 104 -18.10 23.77 -2.12
N PRO A 105 -19.45 23.75 -2.13
CA PRO A 105 -20.34 24.22 -1.08
C PRO A 105 -20.34 23.34 0.18
N VAL A 106 -20.71 23.94 1.31
CA VAL A 106 -20.94 23.28 2.62
C VAL A 106 -22.35 23.62 3.08
N VAL A 107 -23.30 22.69 3.01
CA VAL A 107 -24.73 22.99 3.17
C VAL A 107 -25.37 22.07 4.20
N ILE A 108 -26.11 22.65 5.16
CA ILE A 108 -27.00 21.91 6.06
C ILE A 108 -28.41 21.92 5.44
N HIS A 109 -29.06 20.77 5.42
CA HIS A 109 -30.43 20.59 4.91
C HIS A 109 -31.37 20.12 6.02
N GLY A 110 -32.65 20.50 5.89
CA GLY A 110 -33.74 20.03 6.74
C GLY A 110 -34.02 20.90 7.96
N LEU A 111 -33.40 22.09 8.04
CA LEU A 111 -33.77 23.11 9.02
C LEU A 111 -35.18 23.63 8.71
N ASP A 112 -35.85 24.26 9.67
CA ASP A 112 -37.18 24.85 9.45
C ASP A 112 -37.15 25.96 8.37
N GLU A 113 -36.02 26.67 8.23
CA GLU A 113 -35.76 27.63 7.13
C GLU A 113 -35.40 26.96 5.79
N GLY A 114 -35.33 25.63 5.73
CA GLY A 114 -34.96 24.85 4.56
C GLY A 114 -33.49 24.41 4.59
N SER A 115 -32.66 25.02 3.73
CA SER A 115 -31.23 24.70 3.63
C SER A 115 -30.38 25.93 3.92
N ARG A 116 -29.33 25.74 4.72
CA ARG A 116 -28.39 26.80 5.10
C ARG A 116 -27.02 26.51 4.51
N ASP A 117 -26.55 27.42 3.65
CA ASP A 117 -25.20 27.36 3.09
C ASP A 117 -24.19 28.02 4.05
N LEU A 118 -23.20 27.26 4.50
CA LEU A 118 -22.15 27.67 5.41
C LEU A 118 -20.88 28.16 4.69
N THR A 119 -20.82 28.05 3.35
CA THR A 119 -19.62 28.31 2.55
C THR A 119 -19.05 29.71 2.79
N TRP A 120 -19.93 30.70 2.92
CA TRP A 120 -19.55 32.11 3.07
C TRP A 120 -19.54 32.61 4.53
N GLN A 121 -19.63 31.71 5.50
CA GLN A 121 -19.52 32.06 6.92
C GLN A 121 -18.06 32.29 7.35
N THR A 122 -17.88 32.69 8.61
CA THR A 122 -16.54 32.82 9.19
C THR A 122 -15.96 31.44 9.50
N TRP A 123 -14.82 31.12 8.89
CA TRP A 123 -14.09 29.87 9.11
C TRP A 123 -12.78 30.13 9.85
N SER A 124 -12.50 29.27 10.83
CA SER A 124 -11.20 29.17 11.52
C SER A 124 -10.39 28.00 10.96
N TYR A 125 -9.08 28.17 10.88
CA TYR A 125 -8.17 27.19 10.29
C TYR A 125 -7.11 26.75 11.29
N GLN A 126 -6.80 25.46 11.31
CA GLN A 126 -5.65 24.92 12.04
C GLN A 126 -4.85 23.99 11.12
N VAL A 127 -3.59 24.36 10.87
CA VAL A 127 -2.65 23.53 10.12
C VAL A 127 -2.14 22.41 11.04
N GLY A 128 -2.21 21.19 10.53
CA GLY A 128 -1.69 20.00 11.20
C GLY A 128 -2.50 19.51 12.40
N LEU A 129 -2.00 18.44 12.98
CA LEU A 129 -2.54 17.78 14.15
C LEU A 129 -1.84 18.27 15.42
N LYS A 130 -2.54 18.18 16.55
CA LYS A 130 -1.94 18.55 17.84
C LYS A 130 -0.69 17.69 18.16
N GLY A 131 -0.73 16.40 17.83
CA GLY A 131 0.41 15.50 18.00
C GLY A 131 1.61 15.85 17.12
N GLU A 132 1.40 16.44 15.93
CA GLU A 132 2.49 16.96 15.09
C GLU A 132 3.14 18.18 15.75
N GLN A 133 2.35 19.13 16.27
CA GLN A 133 2.86 20.30 16.98
C GLN A 133 3.64 19.95 18.25
N MET A 134 3.30 18.82 18.88
CA MET A 134 3.97 18.30 20.06
C MET A 134 5.15 17.38 19.73
N ASN A 135 5.46 17.17 18.44
CA ASN A 135 6.52 16.29 17.96
C ASN A 135 6.46 14.88 18.58
N LEU A 136 5.25 14.30 18.69
CA LEU A 136 5.06 12.99 19.35
C LEU A 136 5.80 11.84 18.66
N ASN A 137 6.20 12.03 17.40
CA ASN A 137 7.05 11.12 16.63
C ASN A 137 8.50 11.04 17.13
N SER A 138 8.93 11.98 17.97
CA SER A 138 10.28 12.03 18.54
C SER A 138 10.34 11.42 19.94
N LEU A 139 11.53 11.00 20.37
CA LEU A 139 11.76 10.51 21.75
C LEU A 139 11.37 11.56 22.79
N GLU A 140 11.79 12.81 22.60
CA GLU A 140 11.51 13.93 23.50
C GLU A 140 10.02 14.27 23.56
N GLY A 141 9.39 14.47 22.40
CA GLY A 141 7.98 14.83 22.30
C GLY A 141 7.06 13.72 22.83
N SER A 142 7.42 12.45 22.63
CA SER A 142 6.64 11.32 23.18
C SER A 142 6.58 11.31 24.71
N GLY A 143 7.46 12.01 25.41
CA GLY A 143 7.43 12.14 26.87
C GLY A 143 6.46 13.19 27.39
N SER A 144 5.91 14.05 26.52
CA SER A 144 5.15 15.25 26.90
C SER A 144 3.65 15.04 27.12
N VAL A 145 3.15 13.82 26.91
CA VAL A 145 1.72 13.47 27.01
C VAL A 145 1.49 12.25 27.89
N GLU A 146 0.29 12.17 28.44
CA GLU A 146 -0.18 10.99 29.15
C GLU A 146 -0.61 9.92 28.15
N TRP A 147 0.08 8.77 28.17
CA TRP A 147 -0.25 7.64 27.32
C TRP A 147 -1.10 6.63 28.07
N MET A 148 -2.22 6.23 27.47
CA MET A 148 -2.98 5.07 27.94
C MET A 148 -2.19 3.78 27.70
N GLN A 149 -2.31 2.82 28.63
CA GLN A 149 -1.58 1.55 28.57
C GLN A 149 -2.51 0.36 28.85
N GLY A 150 -2.09 -0.83 28.43
CA GLY A 150 -2.78 -2.09 28.74
C GLY A 150 -4.11 -2.27 28.01
N SER A 151 -5.06 -2.94 28.66
CA SER A 151 -6.36 -3.32 28.10
C SER A 151 -7.23 -2.15 27.64
N LEU A 152 -6.98 -0.94 28.18
CA LEU A 152 -7.69 0.30 27.82
C LEU A 152 -7.44 0.71 26.36
N VAL A 153 -6.30 0.33 25.79
CA VAL A 153 -5.96 0.64 24.38
C VAL A 153 -6.86 -0.14 23.42
N ALA A 154 -7.11 -1.42 23.70
CA ALA A 154 -7.96 -2.27 22.85
C ALA A 154 -9.46 -1.88 22.90
N GLN A 155 -9.89 -1.25 24.00
CA GLN A 155 -11.27 -0.80 24.18
C GLN A 155 -11.56 0.55 23.50
N ASN A 156 -10.53 1.32 23.15
CA ASN A 156 -10.64 2.68 22.60
C ASN A 156 -10.04 2.79 21.20
N GLN A 157 -10.68 2.16 20.22
CA GLN A 157 -10.36 2.33 18.79
C GLN A 157 -11.00 3.60 18.21
N GLN A 158 -10.60 4.76 18.75
CA GLN A 158 -11.06 6.06 18.25
C GLN A 158 -10.24 6.50 17.04
N PRO A 159 -10.82 7.27 16.11
CA PRO A 159 -10.07 7.92 15.04
C PRO A 159 -9.11 8.97 15.59
N LEU A 160 -8.11 9.34 14.80
CA LEU A 160 -7.09 10.33 15.16
C LEU A 160 -6.30 9.97 16.44
N ALA A 161 -5.95 8.70 16.60
CA ALA A 161 -5.21 8.18 17.73
C ALA A 161 -3.71 8.14 17.47
N TRP A 162 -2.92 8.33 18.52
CA TRP A 162 -1.47 8.10 18.49
C TRP A 162 -1.16 6.84 19.30
N TYR A 163 -0.32 5.98 18.76
CA TYR A 163 0.20 4.78 19.40
C TYR A 163 1.72 4.84 19.47
N ARG A 164 2.28 4.25 20.52
CA ARG A 164 3.72 4.05 20.62
C ARG A 164 4.06 2.69 21.22
N ALA A 165 5.21 2.16 20.83
CA ALA A 165 5.77 0.94 21.39
C ALA A 165 7.31 0.99 21.37
N TYR A 166 7.93 0.18 22.22
CA TYR A 166 9.37 -0.08 22.15
C TYR A 166 9.60 -1.53 21.71
N PHE A 167 10.59 -1.76 20.85
CA PHE A 167 10.94 -3.10 20.39
C PHE A 167 12.44 -3.28 20.18
N ASP A 168 12.89 -4.53 20.26
CA ASP A 168 14.26 -4.93 19.97
C ASP A 168 14.38 -5.42 18.53
N THR A 169 15.53 -5.19 17.91
CA THR A 169 15.73 -5.53 16.50
C THR A 169 15.74 -7.05 16.32
N PRO A 170 14.91 -7.61 15.42
CA PRO A 170 14.97 -9.02 15.10
C PRO A 170 16.34 -9.41 14.56
N SER A 171 16.83 -10.58 14.97
CA SER A 171 18.11 -11.15 14.49
C SER A 171 18.15 -11.34 12.97
N GLY A 172 19.34 -11.62 12.43
CA GLY A 172 19.54 -11.85 10.99
C GLY A 172 19.63 -10.57 10.16
N ASP A 173 19.81 -10.73 8.85
CA ASP A 173 20.05 -9.65 7.90
C ASP A 173 18.90 -9.43 6.90
N GLU A 174 17.82 -10.21 7.02
CA GLU A 174 16.70 -10.16 6.07
C GLU A 174 15.99 -8.81 6.12
N PRO A 175 15.55 -8.23 4.99
CA PRO A 175 14.80 -6.98 5.00
C PRO A 175 13.58 -7.06 5.91
N LEU A 176 13.30 -5.98 6.65
CA LEU A 176 12.19 -5.91 7.58
C LEU A 176 11.03 -5.08 7.02
N ALA A 177 9.82 -5.38 7.45
CA ALA A 177 8.66 -4.55 7.22
C ALA A 177 7.69 -4.61 8.40
N LEU A 178 6.90 -3.56 8.60
CA LEU A 178 5.74 -3.58 9.49
C LEU A 178 4.54 -4.11 8.75
N ASP A 179 3.88 -5.13 9.30
CA ASP A 179 2.55 -5.56 8.90
C ASP A 179 1.51 -4.64 9.54
N MET A 180 0.90 -3.80 8.72
CA MET A 180 -0.13 -2.84 9.13
C MET A 180 -1.54 -3.33 8.78
N GLY A 181 -1.72 -4.60 8.44
CA GLY A 181 -3.00 -5.14 7.95
C GLY A 181 -4.17 -5.04 8.93
N SER A 182 -3.91 -4.78 10.22
CA SER A 182 -4.94 -4.54 11.24
C SER A 182 -5.28 -3.05 11.44
N MET A 183 -4.60 -2.16 10.74
CA MET A 183 -4.70 -0.71 10.89
C MET A 183 -5.46 -0.10 9.70
N GLY A 184 -5.81 1.18 9.79
CA GLY A 184 -6.57 1.92 8.76
C GLY A 184 -5.67 2.77 7.87
N LYS A 185 -5.40 3.99 8.32
CA LYS A 185 -4.60 4.97 7.56
C LYS A 185 -3.81 5.84 8.53
N GLY A 186 -2.64 6.31 8.12
CA GLY A 186 -1.94 7.35 8.85
C GLY A 186 -0.46 7.38 8.52
N GLN A 187 0.38 7.55 9.54
CA GLN A 187 1.82 7.73 9.38
C GLN A 187 2.61 6.95 10.43
N ILE A 188 3.80 6.49 10.05
CA ILE A 188 4.67 5.65 10.88
C ILE A 188 6.04 6.31 11.03
N TRP A 189 6.57 6.28 12.24
CA TRP A 189 7.94 6.68 12.54
C TRP A 189 8.65 5.60 13.35
N ILE A 190 9.94 5.42 13.07
CA ILE A 190 10.85 4.62 13.88
C ILE A 190 12.03 5.49 14.28
N ASN A 191 12.28 5.61 15.58
CA ASN A 191 13.37 6.43 16.14
C ASN A 191 13.35 7.88 15.61
N GLY A 192 12.15 8.46 15.45
CA GLY A 192 11.96 9.81 14.88
C GLY A 192 12.03 9.90 13.35
N GLN A 193 12.49 8.85 12.66
CA GLN A 193 12.57 8.81 11.20
C GLN A 193 11.22 8.39 10.61
N SER A 194 10.74 9.14 9.62
CA SER A 194 9.49 8.81 8.93
C SER A 194 9.67 7.59 8.04
N ILE A 195 8.90 6.53 8.30
CA ILE A 195 8.76 5.38 7.41
C ILE A 195 7.84 5.72 6.23
N GLY A 196 6.88 6.63 6.47
CA GLY A 196 5.96 7.15 5.47
C GLY A 196 4.50 7.00 5.88
N ARG A 197 3.63 7.32 4.92
CA ARG A 197 2.18 7.12 5.04
C ARG A 197 1.86 5.63 4.90
N TYR A 198 0.90 5.15 5.68
CA TYR A 198 0.26 3.86 5.45
C TYR A 198 -1.22 4.04 5.17
N TRP A 199 -1.76 3.16 4.33
CA TRP A 199 -3.18 3.08 4.06
C TRP A 199 -3.54 1.68 3.60
N THR A 200 -4.42 1.00 4.33
CA THR A 200 -4.87 -0.37 4.05
C THR A 200 -6.11 -0.42 3.15
N ALA A 201 -6.37 0.63 2.37
CA ALA A 201 -7.42 0.62 1.35
C ALA A 201 -7.25 -0.58 0.42
N TYR A 202 -8.36 -1.25 0.10
CA TYR A 202 -8.34 -2.48 -0.69
C TYR A 202 -8.12 -2.19 -2.17
N ALA A 203 -7.27 -3.00 -2.82
CA ALA A 203 -6.96 -2.86 -4.22
C ALA A 203 -8.14 -3.36 -5.08
N GLU A 204 -8.58 -2.49 -5.98
CA GLU A 204 -9.50 -2.81 -7.06
C GLU A 204 -8.72 -3.00 -8.37
N GLY A 205 -9.29 -3.75 -9.31
CA GLY A 205 -8.67 -3.97 -10.62
C GLY A 205 -9.01 -5.33 -11.22
N ASP A 206 -8.32 -5.67 -12.31
CA ASP A 206 -8.47 -6.95 -13.01
C ASP A 206 -7.20 -7.79 -12.83
N CYS A 207 -7.12 -8.51 -11.71
CA CYS A 207 -5.99 -9.39 -11.40
C CYS A 207 -6.13 -10.77 -12.03
N LYS A 208 -6.47 -10.83 -13.32
CA LYS A 208 -6.41 -12.06 -14.10
C LYS A 208 -4.96 -12.46 -14.36
N GLY A 209 -4.76 -13.76 -14.59
CA GLY A 209 -3.47 -14.25 -15.09
C GLY A 209 -3.10 -13.55 -16.40
N CYS A 210 -1.83 -13.21 -16.54
CA CYS A 210 -1.32 -12.55 -17.74
C CYS A 210 -0.20 -13.37 -18.39
N HIS A 211 0.05 -13.10 -19.66
CA HIS A 211 1.12 -13.73 -20.43
C HIS A 211 2.11 -12.68 -20.94
N TYR A 212 3.39 -13.06 -21.01
CA TYR A 212 4.47 -12.14 -21.42
C TYR A 212 4.37 -11.76 -22.90
N THR A 213 3.80 -12.62 -23.75
CA THR A 213 3.64 -12.35 -25.18
C THR A 213 2.56 -11.29 -25.47
N GLY A 214 2.72 -10.61 -26.62
CA GLY A 214 1.83 -9.55 -27.07
C GLY A 214 2.07 -8.22 -26.37
N SER A 215 1.48 -7.14 -26.90
CA SER A 215 1.68 -5.79 -26.40
C SER A 215 1.37 -5.67 -24.91
N TYR A 216 2.24 -4.96 -24.19
CA TYR A 216 2.05 -4.67 -22.76
C TYR A 216 1.31 -3.34 -22.57
N ARG A 217 0.42 -3.30 -21.58
CA ARG A 217 -0.17 -2.09 -21.01
C ARG A 217 -0.19 -2.25 -19.49
N ALA A 218 -0.12 -1.15 -18.75
CA ALA A 218 -0.01 -1.18 -17.28
C ALA A 218 -1.05 -2.09 -16.57
N PRO A 219 -2.33 -2.15 -16.98
CA PRO A 219 -3.32 -3.01 -16.33
C PRO A 219 -3.18 -4.52 -16.66
N LYS A 220 -2.33 -4.91 -17.62
CA LYS A 220 -2.29 -6.28 -18.17
C LYS A 220 -1.97 -7.36 -17.13
N CYS A 221 -1.13 -7.03 -16.15
CA CYS A 221 -0.56 -7.98 -15.19
C CYS A 221 -0.73 -7.47 -13.75
N GLN A 222 -1.94 -7.06 -13.38
CA GLN A 222 -2.22 -6.61 -12.01
C GLN A 222 -2.24 -7.80 -11.05
N ALA A 223 -1.85 -7.55 -9.80
CA ALA A 223 -1.87 -8.53 -8.72
C ALA A 223 -2.32 -7.86 -7.41
N GLY A 224 -2.83 -8.67 -6.47
CA GLY A 224 -3.22 -8.19 -5.14
C GLY A 224 -4.63 -7.61 -5.02
N CYS A 225 -5.51 -7.79 -6.03
CA CYS A 225 -6.91 -7.37 -5.95
C CYS A 225 -7.62 -8.01 -4.75
N GLY A 226 -8.48 -7.26 -4.07
CA GLY A 226 -9.17 -7.69 -2.86
C GLY A 226 -8.28 -7.82 -1.62
N GLN A 227 -7.04 -7.35 -1.69
CA GLN A 227 -6.13 -7.20 -0.54
C GLN A 227 -5.81 -5.72 -0.32
N PRO A 228 -5.28 -5.33 0.86
CA PRO A 228 -4.77 -3.98 1.05
C PRO A 228 -3.75 -3.60 -0.04
N THR A 229 -3.93 -2.43 -0.66
CA THR A 229 -3.04 -1.87 -1.70
C THR A 229 -1.58 -1.88 -1.27
N GLN A 230 -1.33 -1.63 0.01
CA GLN A 230 -0.06 -1.91 0.65
C GLN A 230 -0.28 -2.36 2.11
N ARG A 231 0.10 -3.61 2.41
CA ARG A 231 0.05 -4.18 3.77
C ARG A 231 1.37 -4.02 4.54
N TRP A 232 2.48 -4.20 3.85
CA TRP A 232 3.82 -4.21 4.44
C TRP A 232 4.57 -2.91 4.16
N TYR A 233 5.09 -2.29 5.21
CA TYR A 233 5.80 -1.01 5.16
C TYR A 233 7.26 -1.23 5.52
N HIS A 234 8.15 -0.99 4.56
CA HIS A 234 9.58 -1.31 4.66
C HIS A 234 10.24 -0.58 5.85
N VAL A 235 11.00 -1.33 6.65
CA VAL A 235 11.80 -0.82 7.76
C VAL A 235 13.28 -1.04 7.45
N PRO A 236 14.04 0.02 7.15
CA PRO A 236 15.48 -0.09 6.92
C PRO A 236 16.21 -0.54 8.18
N ARG A 237 16.96 -1.65 8.11
CA ARG A 237 17.75 -2.14 9.25
C ARG A 237 18.74 -1.13 9.80
N SER A 238 19.30 -0.29 8.93
CA SER A 238 20.25 0.77 9.31
C SER A 238 19.63 1.87 10.20
N TRP A 239 18.30 1.94 10.31
CA TRP A 239 17.62 2.89 11.18
C TRP A 239 17.37 2.31 12.59
N LEU A 240 17.69 1.04 12.79
CA LEU A 240 17.42 0.33 14.03
C LEU A 240 18.66 0.24 14.91
N GLN A 241 18.42 0.39 16.21
CA GLN A 241 19.35 0.07 17.28
C GLN A 241 19.15 -1.39 17.71
N PRO A 242 20.14 -2.04 18.35
CA PRO A 242 19.99 -3.42 18.82
C PRO A 242 18.74 -3.63 19.70
N THR A 243 18.48 -2.66 20.60
CA THR A 243 17.36 -2.72 21.56
C THR A 243 16.66 -1.38 21.67
N ARG A 244 15.43 -1.38 22.19
CA ARG A 244 14.69 -0.18 22.61
C ARG A 244 14.46 0.84 21.47
N ASN A 245 14.11 0.36 20.28
CA ASN A 245 13.65 1.20 19.18
C ASN A 245 12.27 1.75 19.48
N LEU A 246 12.06 3.05 19.27
CA LEU A 246 10.76 3.69 19.42
C LEU A 246 9.98 3.56 18.11
N LEU A 247 8.83 2.88 18.14
CA LEU A 247 7.81 2.93 17.11
C LEU A 247 6.74 3.95 17.51
N VAL A 248 6.39 4.88 16.64
CA VAL A 248 5.23 5.78 16.77
C VAL A 248 4.35 5.63 15.55
N VAL A 249 3.04 5.50 15.77
CA VAL A 249 2.03 5.41 14.72
C VAL A 249 0.94 6.43 15.00
N PHE A 250 0.67 7.28 14.02
CA PHE A 250 -0.56 8.05 14.00
C PHE A 250 -1.60 7.26 13.18
N GLU A 251 -2.76 6.97 13.75
CA GLU A 251 -3.89 6.27 13.13
C GLU A 251 -5.08 7.23 12.95
N GLU A 252 -5.40 7.50 11.70
CA GLU A 252 -6.39 8.47 11.24
C GLU A 252 -7.82 7.92 11.32
N LEU A 253 -8.04 6.66 10.94
CA LEU A 253 -9.36 6.07 10.76
C LEU A 253 -9.78 5.18 11.93
N GLY A 254 -8.84 4.46 12.51
CA GLY A 254 -9.06 3.44 13.52
C GLY A 254 -8.48 2.09 13.09
N GLY A 255 -8.02 1.32 14.08
CA GLY A 255 -7.32 0.07 13.83
C GLY A 255 -6.99 -0.66 15.13
N ASP A 256 -6.63 -1.94 15.00
CA ASP A 256 -6.18 -2.77 16.12
C ASP A 256 -4.66 -2.78 16.18
N SER A 257 -4.11 -1.90 17.02
CA SER A 257 -2.66 -1.72 17.20
C SER A 257 -1.97 -2.92 17.84
N SER A 258 -2.71 -3.81 18.51
CA SER A 258 -2.14 -5.02 19.13
C SER A 258 -1.66 -6.06 18.12
N LYS A 259 -2.14 -5.97 16.88
CA LYS A 259 -1.82 -6.88 15.78
C LYS A 259 -0.73 -6.36 14.84
N ILE A 260 -0.20 -5.15 15.08
CA ILE A 260 0.96 -4.66 14.34
C ILE A 260 2.15 -5.58 14.64
N ALA A 261 2.83 -6.05 13.60
CA ALA A 261 3.95 -6.97 13.74
C ALA A 261 5.10 -6.60 12.82
N LEU A 262 6.33 -6.88 13.26
CA LEU A 262 7.49 -6.88 12.37
C LEU A 262 7.57 -8.21 11.63
N ALA A 263 7.72 -8.13 10.31
CA ALA A 263 7.88 -9.26 9.42
C ALA A 263 9.28 -9.23 8.79
N LYS A 264 9.88 -10.42 8.66
CA LYS A 264 11.10 -10.63 7.86
C LYS A 264 10.70 -11.03 6.45
N ARG A 265 11.30 -10.38 5.44
CA ARG A 265 11.12 -10.77 4.05
C ARG A 265 12.11 -11.85 3.66
N THR A 266 11.63 -13.08 3.51
CA THR A 266 12.42 -14.23 3.04
C THR A 266 12.00 -14.66 1.64
N VAL A 267 12.96 -15.13 0.83
CA VAL A 267 12.66 -15.81 -0.43
C VAL A 267 12.59 -17.31 -0.13
N SER A 268 11.41 -17.92 -0.25
CA SER A 268 11.22 -19.36 -0.02
C SER A 268 11.37 -20.18 -1.30
N GLY A 269 11.18 -19.55 -2.46
CA GLY A 269 11.33 -20.21 -3.75
C GLY A 269 11.54 -19.22 -4.89
N VAL A 270 12.11 -19.73 -5.97
CA VAL A 270 12.40 -18.99 -7.20
C VAL A 270 11.96 -19.84 -8.39
N CYS A 271 11.61 -19.19 -9.48
CA CYS A 271 11.09 -19.87 -10.65
C CYS A 271 11.53 -19.17 -11.93
N ALA A 272 11.46 -19.90 -13.03
CA ALA A 272 11.71 -19.39 -14.37
C ALA A 272 10.83 -20.13 -15.38
N ASP A 273 10.40 -19.42 -16.43
CA ASP A 273 9.70 -19.97 -17.60
C ASP A 273 10.29 -19.26 -18.83
N VAL A 274 11.12 -19.99 -19.58
CA VAL A 274 11.92 -19.41 -20.66
C VAL A 274 11.81 -20.29 -21.89
N SER A 275 11.49 -19.68 -23.04
CA SER A 275 11.46 -20.38 -24.34
C SER A 275 12.86 -20.55 -24.93
N GLU A 276 13.04 -21.59 -25.75
CA GLU A 276 14.32 -21.86 -26.42
C GLU A 276 14.78 -20.73 -27.36
N TYR A 277 13.84 -19.92 -27.87
CA TYR A 277 14.09 -18.73 -28.70
C TYR A 277 14.02 -17.41 -27.93
N HIS A 278 14.10 -17.45 -26.59
CA HIS A 278 14.06 -16.22 -25.80
C HIS A 278 15.23 -15.30 -26.21
N PRO A 279 14.95 -14.06 -26.67
CA PRO A 279 15.99 -13.16 -27.16
C PRO A 279 16.88 -12.71 -25.99
N ASN A 280 18.18 -12.96 -26.10
CA ASN A 280 19.17 -12.44 -25.16
C ASN A 280 19.78 -11.16 -25.71
N ILE A 281 19.26 -10.00 -25.30
CA ILE A 281 19.80 -8.70 -25.71
C ILE A 281 21.03 -8.39 -24.84
N LYS A 282 22.21 -8.40 -25.46
CA LYS A 282 23.48 -8.06 -24.79
C LYS A 282 23.74 -6.55 -24.74
N ASN A 283 23.21 -5.79 -25.71
CA ASN A 283 23.40 -4.36 -25.86
C ASN A 283 22.06 -3.62 -25.77
N TRP A 284 21.90 -2.79 -24.73
CA TRP A 284 20.74 -1.91 -24.56
C TRP A 284 20.81 -0.63 -25.44
N GLN A 285 21.82 -0.53 -26.31
CA GLN A 285 21.97 0.58 -27.24
C GLN A 285 21.08 0.33 -28.46
N ILE A 286 19.98 1.07 -28.52
CA ILE A 286 18.89 0.94 -29.49
C ILE A 286 19.27 1.45 -30.90
N GLU A 287 20.50 1.95 -31.12
CA GLU A 287 20.88 2.64 -32.36
C GLU A 287 21.71 1.81 -33.35
N SER A 288 22.12 0.59 -33.03
CA SER A 288 22.86 -0.25 -33.97
C SER A 288 21.94 -1.25 -34.67
N TYR A 289 21.68 -1.00 -35.96
CA TYR A 289 21.09 -1.91 -36.96
C TYR A 289 21.97 -3.16 -37.21
N GLY A 290 22.40 -3.85 -36.15
CA GLY A 290 23.07 -5.14 -36.23
C GLY A 290 22.05 -6.27 -36.26
N GLU A 291 22.37 -7.35 -36.97
CA GLU A 291 21.54 -8.57 -36.93
C GLU A 291 21.39 -9.07 -35.49
N PRO A 292 20.20 -9.59 -35.10
CA PRO A 292 20.03 -10.20 -33.79
C PRO A 292 20.98 -11.41 -33.67
N GLU A 293 21.99 -11.32 -32.82
CA GLU A 293 22.75 -12.52 -32.43
C GLU A 293 21.86 -13.41 -31.55
N PHE A 294 21.35 -14.50 -32.13
CA PHE A 294 20.58 -15.51 -31.42
C PHE A 294 21.50 -16.35 -30.52
N HIS A 295 21.78 -15.85 -29.32
CA HIS A 295 22.45 -16.65 -28.28
C HIS A 295 21.48 -17.67 -27.68
N THR A 296 21.98 -18.87 -27.37
CA THR A 296 21.20 -19.93 -26.70
C THR A 296 20.51 -19.38 -25.45
N ALA A 297 19.19 -19.52 -25.38
CA ALA A 297 18.40 -19.09 -24.23
C ALA A 297 18.88 -19.79 -22.94
N LYS A 298 18.76 -19.09 -21.80
CA LYS A 298 19.24 -19.60 -20.50
C LYS A 298 18.20 -19.39 -19.42
N VAL A 299 18.04 -20.41 -18.59
CA VAL A 299 17.34 -20.32 -17.32
C VAL A 299 18.27 -19.69 -16.29
N HIS A 300 17.76 -18.68 -15.58
CA HIS A 300 18.47 -18.01 -14.50
C HIS A 300 17.68 -18.16 -13.19
N LEU A 301 18.27 -18.81 -12.20
CA LEU A 301 17.73 -18.92 -10.85
C LEU A 301 18.67 -18.25 -9.85
N LYS A 302 18.12 -17.50 -8.90
CA LYS A 302 18.90 -16.80 -7.87
C LYS A 302 18.14 -16.70 -6.55
N CYS A 303 18.60 -17.41 -5.53
CA CYS A 303 18.09 -17.26 -4.16
C CYS A 303 18.60 -15.97 -3.50
N ALA A 304 18.04 -15.61 -2.34
CA ALA A 304 18.47 -14.42 -1.61
C ALA A 304 19.94 -14.54 -1.12
N PRO A 305 20.59 -13.41 -0.76
CA PRO A 305 21.85 -13.44 0.00
C PRO A 305 21.80 -14.44 1.18
N GLY A 306 22.81 -15.30 1.31
CA GLY A 306 22.87 -16.32 2.38
C GLY A 306 22.04 -17.60 2.16
N GLN A 307 21.27 -17.67 1.07
CA GLN A 307 20.49 -18.85 0.71
C GLN A 307 21.07 -19.59 -0.49
N THR A 308 20.81 -20.89 -0.55
CA THR A 308 21.10 -21.76 -1.70
C THR A 308 19.84 -22.45 -2.19
N ILE A 309 19.83 -22.85 -3.46
CA ILE A 309 18.78 -23.72 -3.99
C ILE A 309 18.90 -25.07 -3.29
N SER A 310 17.91 -25.45 -2.49
CA SER A 310 17.94 -26.70 -1.72
C SER A 310 17.18 -27.83 -2.38
N ALA A 311 16.19 -27.52 -3.22
CA ALA A 311 15.44 -28.53 -3.96
C ALA A 311 14.87 -27.94 -5.25
N ILE A 312 14.59 -28.82 -6.22
CA ILE A 312 13.77 -28.50 -7.38
C ILE A 312 12.38 -29.10 -7.14
N LYS A 313 11.36 -28.26 -7.09
CA LYS A 313 9.97 -28.66 -6.84
C LYS A 313 9.29 -29.12 -8.14
N PHE A 314 9.63 -28.48 -9.24
CA PHE A 314 9.12 -28.81 -10.57
C PHE A 314 10.16 -28.42 -11.62
N ALA A 315 10.31 -29.23 -12.67
CA ALA A 315 11.05 -28.86 -13.85
C ALA A 315 10.48 -29.56 -15.08
N SER A 316 10.31 -28.84 -16.18
CA SER A 316 9.88 -29.40 -17.45
C SER A 316 10.53 -28.65 -18.60
N PHE A 317 11.29 -29.37 -19.42
CA PHE A 317 11.70 -28.97 -20.77
C PHE A 317 10.73 -29.59 -21.78
N GLY A 318 9.94 -28.75 -22.46
CA GLY A 318 8.86 -29.19 -23.34
C GLY A 318 7.77 -28.13 -23.48
N THR A 319 6.51 -28.54 -23.31
CA THR A 319 5.33 -27.66 -23.38
C THR A 319 4.60 -27.51 -22.03
N PRO A 320 5.27 -27.06 -20.96
CA PRO A 320 4.64 -26.93 -19.65
C PRO A 320 3.44 -25.96 -19.67
N LEU A 321 2.50 -26.19 -18.76
CA LEU A 321 1.30 -25.37 -18.56
C LEU A 321 1.36 -24.63 -17.22
N GLY A 322 0.55 -23.59 -17.06
CA GLY A 322 0.45 -22.80 -15.83
C GLY A 322 1.51 -21.71 -15.71
N THR A 323 1.59 -21.11 -14.53
CA THR A 323 2.58 -20.09 -14.16
C THR A 323 3.30 -20.48 -12.88
N CYS A 324 4.34 -19.73 -12.51
CA CYS A 324 5.09 -19.97 -11.28
C CYS A 324 4.20 -20.19 -10.05
N GLY A 325 4.37 -21.33 -9.39
CA GLY A 325 3.57 -21.81 -8.26
C GLY A 325 2.48 -22.82 -8.67
N THR A 326 2.14 -22.87 -9.96
CA THR A 326 1.04 -23.67 -10.54
C THR A 326 1.49 -24.44 -11.79
N PHE A 327 2.80 -24.60 -12.02
CA PHE A 327 3.25 -25.30 -13.21
C PHE A 327 2.78 -26.75 -13.23
N GLN A 328 2.41 -27.19 -14.43
CA GLN A 328 2.02 -28.56 -14.71
C GLN A 328 2.81 -29.08 -15.91
N GLN A 329 3.06 -30.38 -15.89
CA GLN A 329 3.62 -31.07 -17.05
C GLN A 329 2.62 -30.98 -18.21
N GLY A 330 3.10 -30.64 -19.40
CA GLY A 330 2.29 -30.69 -20.62
C GLY A 330 2.54 -31.96 -21.42
N GLU A 331 1.89 -32.04 -22.59
CA GLU A 331 1.97 -33.18 -23.51
C GLU A 331 3.40 -33.52 -23.94
N CYS A 332 4.25 -32.50 -24.12
CA CYS A 332 5.68 -32.70 -24.38
C CYS A 332 6.49 -32.40 -23.12
N HIS A 333 7.33 -33.37 -22.74
CA HIS A 333 8.18 -33.28 -21.56
C HIS A 333 9.41 -34.18 -21.69
N SER A 334 10.60 -33.64 -21.43
CA SER A 334 11.81 -34.46 -21.25
C SER A 334 11.86 -35.06 -19.84
N ILE A 335 11.98 -36.38 -19.74
CA ILE A 335 12.12 -37.11 -18.46
C ILE A 335 13.36 -36.68 -17.66
N ASN A 336 14.38 -36.09 -18.31
CA ASN A 336 15.61 -35.63 -17.67
C ASN A 336 15.50 -34.20 -17.11
N SER A 337 14.35 -33.54 -17.29
CA SER A 337 14.17 -32.14 -16.87
C SER A 337 14.52 -31.91 -15.41
N ASN A 338 14.04 -32.79 -14.52
CA ASN A 338 14.30 -32.63 -13.08
C ASN A 338 15.76 -32.93 -12.73
N SER A 339 16.29 -34.07 -13.16
CA SER A 339 17.65 -34.51 -12.81
C SER A 339 18.73 -33.54 -13.32
N VAL A 340 18.53 -32.92 -14.48
CA VAL A 340 19.46 -31.91 -15.03
C VAL A 340 19.50 -30.65 -14.16
N LEU A 341 18.34 -30.16 -13.73
CA LEU A 341 18.25 -28.95 -12.90
C LEU A 341 18.73 -29.23 -11.47
N GLU A 342 18.38 -30.39 -10.90
CA GLU A 342 18.87 -30.80 -9.58
C GLU A 342 20.39 -30.84 -9.56
N LYS A 343 21.01 -31.55 -10.52
CA LYS A 343 22.46 -31.69 -10.62
C LYS A 343 23.18 -30.35 -10.82
N LYS A 344 22.60 -29.42 -11.57
CA LYS A 344 23.25 -28.15 -11.92
C LYS A 344 22.98 -27.03 -10.91
N CYS A 345 21.87 -27.07 -10.17
CA CYS A 345 21.42 -25.94 -9.38
C CYS A 345 21.44 -26.16 -7.86
N ILE A 346 21.26 -27.37 -7.36
CA ILE A 346 21.21 -27.61 -5.91
C ILE A 346 22.57 -27.27 -5.26
N GLY A 347 22.52 -26.61 -4.11
CA GLY A 347 23.68 -26.13 -3.36
C GLY A 347 24.25 -24.80 -3.87
N LEU A 348 23.77 -24.28 -5.00
CA LEU A 348 24.20 -23.00 -5.53
C LEU A 348 23.21 -21.89 -5.16
N GLN A 349 23.73 -20.72 -4.82
CA GLN A 349 22.91 -19.51 -4.68
C GLN A 349 22.37 -19.02 -6.02
N ARG A 350 23.19 -19.11 -7.07
CA ARG A 350 22.86 -18.70 -8.43
C ARG A 350 23.13 -19.86 -9.39
N CYS A 351 22.12 -20.24 -10.15
CA CYS A 351 22.20 -21.28 -11.17
C CYS A 351 21.86 -20.72 -12.55
N VAL A 352 22.64 -21.13 -13.56
CA VAL A 352 22.37 -20.78 -14.96
C VAL A 352 22.44 -22.04 -15.81
N VAL A 353 21.37 -22.35 -16.53
CA VAL A 353 21.29 -23.55 -17.38
C VAL A 353 20.87 -23.14 -18.78
N ALA A 354 21.69 -23.49 -19.78
CA ALA A 354 21.35 -23.26 -21.18
C ALA A 354 20.24 -24.19 -21.65
N ILE A 355 19.30 -23.65 -22.41
CA ILE A 355 18.15 -24.35 -22.96
C ILE A 355 18.57 -24.96 -24.29
N SER A 356 18.90 -26.24 -24.26
CA SER A 356 19.27 -26.99 -25.46
C SER A 356 18.88 -28.46 -25.33
N PRO A 357 18.46 -29.13 -26.41
CA PRO A 357 18.18 -30.57 -26.40
C PRO A 357 19.33 -31.39 -25.81
N SER A 358 20.58 -31.02 -26.12
CA SER A 358 21.77 -31.67 -25.58
C SER A 358 21.89 -31.65 -24.06
N ASN A 359 21.41 -30.58 -23.40
CA ASN A 359 21.42 -30.49 -21.94
C ASN A 359 20.33 -31.34 -21.29
N PHE A 360 19.23 -31.59 -22.00
CA PHE A 360 18.04 -32.27 -21.49
C PHE A 360 17.86 -33.70 -22.04
N GLY A 361 18.93 -34.28 -22.59
CA GLY A 361 18.96 -35.67 -23.04
C GLY A 361 18.24 -35.95 -24.36
N GLY A 362 18.02 -34.93 -25.18
CA GLY A 362 17.38 -35.03 -26.49
C GLY A 362 16.29 -33.97 -26.69
N ASP A 363 15.73 -33.95 -27.90
CA ASP A 363 14.54 -33.16 -28.21
C ASP A 363 13.30 -34.00 -27.85
N PRO A 364 12.52 -33.62 -26.82
CA PRO A 364 11.35 -34.39 -26.41
C PRO A 364 10.17 -34.29 -27.40
N CYS A 365 10.16 -33.29 -28.27
CA CYS A 365 9.13 -33.10 -29.29
C CYS A 365 9.67 -32.28 -30.47
N PRO A 366 10.13 -32.94 -31.54
CA PRO A 366 10.58 -32.26 -32.75
C PRO A 366 9.52 -31.31 -33.31
N GLU A 367 9.95 -30.20 -33.92
CA GLU A 367 9.10 -29.18 -34.57
C GLU A 367 8.13 -28.40 -33.64
N VAL A 368 8.04 -28.76 -32.36
CA VAL A 368 7.28 -28.01 -31.35
C VAL A 368 8.22 -27.03 -30.65
N MET A 369 7.79 -25.80 -30.38
CA MET A 369 8.60 -24.86 -29.59
C MET A 369 8.68 -25.34 -28.13
N LYS A 370 9.90 -25.50 -27.60
CA LYS A 370 10.13 -25.90 -26.21
C LYS A 370 10.38 -24.71 -25.29
N ARG A 371 10.02 -24.92 -24.03
CA ARG A 371 10.32 -24.02 -22.90
C ARG A 371 10.88 -24.82 -21.75
N VAL A 372 11.69 -24.18 -20.91
CA VAL A 372 12.06 -24.70 -19.60
C VAL A 372 11.28 -23.93 -18.55
N ALA A 373 10.33 -24.60 -17.91
CA ALA A 373 9.68 -24.13 -16.69
C ALA A 373 10.29 -24.84 -15.48
N VAL A 374 10.66 -24.08 -14.45
CA VAL A 374 11.28 -24.61 -13.23
C VAL A 374 10.79 -23.85 -12.00
N GLU A 375 10.54 -24.58 -10.91
CA GLU A 375 10.35 -24.08 -9.56
C GLU A 375 11.42 -24.68 -8.65
N ALA A 376 12.14 -23.83 -7.95
CA ALA A 376 13.19 -24.21 -7.01
C ALA A 376 12.88 -23.65 -5.62
N VAL A 377 13.24 -24.42 -4.59
CA VAL A 377 13.11 -24.02 -3.19
C VAL A 377 14.43 -23.41 -2.74
N CYS A 378 14.36 -22.28 -2.05
CA CYS A 378 15.51 -21.60 -1.46
C CYS A 378 15.48 -21.80 0.06
N SER A 379 16.61 -22.17 0.64
CA SER A 379 16.78 -22.21 2.09
C SER A 379 18.16 -21.67 2.48
N THR A 380 18.31 -21.28 3.73
CA THR A 380 19.61 -20.91 4.29
C THR A 380 20.56 -22.10 4.16
N ALA A 381 21.75 -21.86 3.64
CA ALA A 381 22.78 -22.88 3.58
C ALA A 381 23.02 -23.43 5.00
N ALA A 382 22.94 -24.75 5.15
CA ALA A 382 23.17 -25.43 6.42
C ALA A 382 24.63 -25.29 6.88
#